data_AF-A0A925B3W9-F1
#
_entry.id   AF-A0A925B3W9-F1
#
_cell.length_a   1.000
_cell.length_b   1.000
_cell.length_c   1.000
_cell.angle_alpha   90.00
_cell.angle_beta   90.00
_cell.angle_gamma   90.00
#
_symmetry.space_group_name_H-M   'P 1'
#
loop_
_entity.id
_entity.type
_entity.pdbx_description
1 polymer ?
#
loop_
_entity_poly.entity_id
_entity_poly.type
_entity_poly.pdbx_seq_one_letter_code
_entity_poly.pdbx_strand_id
1 'polypeptide(L)'
;MKSRASTHLLIMLIIVALTALAEYAIHYSALIRGYETSWLSAVRNLLLFVPLFAFVIFMTRVTRFAGNWTVFSAALLLFSIGLIEQYRLFSDPEYVPSQTFQASRDRSQAREQKIEALQLRYIRENYSAEKKQIMGLPPTPPTPADLSTETPRPSTDGITDLLFSGRTLIPLVAFACFIGAYLLFKRDSVLDLLQNNGFLLVLLTLIPLLLTLAAALMTSNIRNGKIFGMTPWELSKIPFLLGFAALLTILYRNLAKTYWGLPHGKDVVPLVFMAIIPFLPFFVLADFGQMLVFASVYAVLYLIAVKRFPQRLLFVGSVAFIIAVLMVAALPPTIQNPVPFLSTVAAPVKSILPSRINQRFYLWFEALTPPPPDTKWWNKDLVSFYAQNHNREILENNEELRVAIEKDAGTKKSNWTFYDLNKQSRDLLTKAANEELDEMIKITNSTDETPEDKAETPEDPDEFAKVTDADNKEKADIKTRLDAINKEAWFQDDALQASRATLGISSGGKTGRGLGLGYP
;
A
#
# COMPACT_ATOMS: atom_id res chain seq x y z
N MET A 1 18.69 24.60 25.80
CA MET A 1 20.03 23.97 25.79
C MET A 1 20.55 23.99 24.35
N LYS A 2 21.74 24.56 24.09
CA LYS A 2 22.33 24.51 22.74
C LYS A 2 22.80 23.09 22.45
N SER A 3 22.30 22.46 21.39
CA SER A 3 22.74 21.12 20.99
C SER A 3 24.18 21.19 20.47
N ARG A 4 25.12 20.51 21.12
CA ARG A 4 26.53 20.51 20.70
C ARG A 4 26.72 19.56 19.52
N ALA A 5 27.47 19.97 18.50
CA ALA A 5 27.77 19.13 17.34
C ALA A 5 28.37 17.77 17.73
N SER A 6 29.19 17.72 18.80
CA SER A 6 29.78 16.48 19.33
C SER A 6 28.74 15.46 19.78
N THR A 7 27.64 15.89 20.40
CA THR A 7 26.54 15.00 20.80
C THR A 7 25.85 14.41 19.57
N HIS A 8 25.68 15.21 18.52
CA HIS A 8 25.06 14.74 17.29
C HIS A 8 25.97 13.79 16.51
N LEU A 9 27.30 14.01 16.51
CA LEU A 9 28.25 13.03 15.96
C LEU A 9 28.15 11.67 16.67
N LEU A 10 28.01 11.66 18.00
CA LEU A 10 27.78 10.42 18.75
C LEU A 10 26.45 9.75 18.32
N ILE A 11 25.38 10.53 18.18
CA ILE A 11 24.10 10.02 17.68
C ILE A 11 24.26 9.43 16.28
N MET A 12 25.04 10.06 15.38
CA MET A 12 25.31 9.50 14.06
C MET A 12 26.03 8.15 14.14
N LEU A 13 27.04 8.02 15.01
CA LEU A 13 27.75 6.75 15.20
C LEU A 13 26.81 5.66 15.71
N ILE A 14 25.91 5.99 16.65
CA ILE A 14 24.87 5.06 17.12
C ILE A 14 23.95 4.66 15.96
N ILE A 15 23.51 5.62 15.14
CA ILE A 15 22.66 5.34 13.97
C ILE A 15 23.37 4.37 13.01
N VAL A 16 24.65 4.61 12.67
CA VAL A 16 25.42 3.72 11.79
C VAL A 16 25.54 2.31 12.39
N ALA A 17 25.83 2.20 13.70
CA ALA A 17 25.91 0.91 14.37
C ALA A 17 24.56 0.16 14.35
N LEU A 18 23.45 0.86 14.60
CA LEU A 18 22.11 0.30 14.51
C LEU A 18 21.74 -0.12 13.08
N THR A 19 22.13 0.67 12.07
CA THR A 19 21.95 0.29 10.66
C THR A 19 22.71 -0.97 10.32
N ALA A 20 23.99 -1.07 10.72
CA ALA A 20 24.78 -2.27 10.50
C ALA A 20 24.16 -3.52 11.17
N LEU A 21 23.68 -3.37 12.41
CA LEU A 21 22.99 -4.46 13.13
C LEU A 21 21.68 -4.86 12.45
N ALA A 22 20.89 -3.89 11.97
CA ALA A 22 19.65 -4.16 11.26
C ALA A 22 19.90 -4.86 9.92
N GLU A 23 20.89 -4.42 9.15
CA GLU A 23 21.28 -5.07 7.89
C GLU A 23 21.82 -6.49 8.12
N TYR A 24 22.59 -6.71 9.19
CA TYR A 24 23.01 -8.04 9.60
C TYR A 24 21.81 -8.94 9.96
N ALA A 25 20.84 -8.41 10.72
CA ALA A 25 19.62 -9.16 11.05
C ALA A 25 18.79 -9.50 9.80
N ILE A 26 18.73 -8.60 8.81
CA ILE A 26 18.09 -8.84 7.51
C ILE A 26 18.83 -9.94 6.74
N HIS A 27 20.16 -9.86 6.67
CA HIS A 27 20.99 -10.88 6.02
C HIS A 27 20.78 -12.25 6.65
N TYR A 28 20.82 -12.33 7.99
CA TYR A 28 20.54 -13.56 8.72
C TYR A 28 19.13 -14.11 8.45
N SER A 29 18.12 -13.24 8.42
CA SER A 29 16.73 -13.60 8.07
C SER A 29 16.58 -14.09 6.63
N ALA A 30 17.36 -13.55 5.69
CA ALA A 30 17.39 -14.01 4.31
C ALA A 30 17.99 -15.40 4.18
N LEU A 31 19.11 -15.67 4.88
CA LEU A 31 19.72 -16.99 4.93
C LEU A 31 18.72 -18.03 5.46
N ILE A 32 17.93 -17.67 6.48
CA ILE A 32 16.85 -18.52 6.99
C ILE A 32 15.82 -18.90 5.93
N ARG A 33 15.61 -18.03 4.94
CA ARG A 33 14.65 -18.19 3.83
C ARG A 33 15.28 -18.77 2.56
N GLY A 34 16.54 -19.20 2.62
CA GLY A 34 17.24 -19.88 1.51
C GLY A 34 17.79 -18.97 0.42
N TYR A 35 18.08 -17.70 0.72
CA TYR A 35 18.76 -16.79 -0.20
C TYR A 35 19.75 -15.87 0.51
N GLU A 36 20.76 -15.39 -0.22
CA GLU A 36 21.80 -14.51 0.30
C GLU A 36 21.53 -13.06 -0.09
N THR A 37 21.72 -12.12 0.84
CA THR A 37 21.69 -10.69 0.53
C THR A 37 23.08 -10.18 0.15
N SER A 38 23.14 -9.18 -0.72
CA SER A 38 24.41 -8.60 -1.15
C SER A 38 25.12 -7.89 0.01
N TRP A 39 26.30 -8.38 0.39
CA TRP A 39 27.17 -7.72 1.36
C TRP A 39 27.71 -6.39 0.82
N LEU A 40 27.92 -6.29 -0.49
CA LEU A 40 28.32 -5.04 -1.16
C LEU A 40 27.27 -3.95 -0.95
N SER A 41 25.99 -4.30 -1.09
CA SER A 41 24.88 -3.38 -0.84
C SER A 41 24.86 -2.87 0.61
N ALA A 42 25.13 -3.73 1.59
CA ALA A 42 25.23 -3.35 3.01
C ALA A 42 26.41 -2.40 3.27
N VAL A 43 27.61 -2.76 2.78
CA VAL A 43 28.80 -1.90 2.91
C VAL A 43 28.56 -0.53 2.27
N ARG A 44 27.93 -0.49 1.08
CA ARG A 44 27.56 0.77 0.43
C ARG A 44 26.61 1.61 1.29
N ASN A 45 25.61 1.02 1.92
CA ASN A 45 24.69 1.74 2.80
C ASN A 45 25.43 2.39 3.97
N LEU A 46 26.39 1.69 4.57
CA LEU A 46 27.24 2.24 5.64
C LEU A 46 28.16 3.35 5.12
N LEU A 47 28.73 3.19 3.92
CA LEU A 47 29.58 4.21 3.30
C LEU A 47 28.82 5.50 2.94
N LEU A 48 27.50 5.43 2.69
CA LEU A 48 26.68 6.63 2.46
C LEU A 48 26.62 7.59 3.67
N PHE A 49 27.00 7.14 4.87
CA PHE A 49 27.13 8.03 6.03
C PHE A 49 28.42 8.86 6.02
N VAL A 50 29.48 8.42 5.33
CA VAL A 50 30.77 9.13 5.26
C VAL A 50 30.63 10.58 4.76
N PRO A 51 29.96 10.86 3.61
CA PRO A 51 29.76 12.24 3.18
C PRO A 51 28.92 13.07 4.18
N LEU A 52 28.03 12.43 4.95
CA LEU A 52 27.23 13.10 5.99
C LEU A 52 28.08 13.46 7.22
N PHE A 53 29.04 12.61 7.60
CA PHE A 53 30.04 12.96 8.63
C PHE A 53 30.91 14.12 8.18
N ALA A 54 31.41 14.07 6.94
CA ALA A 54 32.16 15.16 6.34
C ALA A 54 31.35 16.47 6.33
N PHE A 55 30.04 16.38 6.06
CA PHE A 55 29.14 17.53 6.12
C PHE A 55 29.03 18.14 7.53
N VAL A 56 28.90 17.34 8.59
CA VAL A 56 28.88 17.88 9.96
C VAL A 56 30.18 18.60 10.31
N ILE A 57 31.32 18.04 9.90
CA ILE A 57 32.64 18.66 10.10
C ILE A 57 32.72 19.97 9.33
N PHE A 58 32.34 19.96 8.04
CA PHE A 58 32.30 21.15 7.19
C PHE A 58 31.42 22.25 7.80
N MET A 59 30.22 21.91 8.24
CA MET A 59 29.29 22.85 8.85
C MET A 59 29.79 23.42 10.17
N THR A 60 30.44 22.60 10.99
CA THR A 60 30.97 23.05 12.28
C THR A 60 32.22 23.91 12.12
N ARG A 61 33.13 23.54 11.22
CA ARG A 61 34.45 24.17 11.08
C ARG A 61 34.49 25.31 10.06
N VAL A 62 33.82 25.15 8.93
CA VAL A 62 33.86 26.12 7.81
C VAL A 62 32.74 27.14 7.93
N THR A 63 31.49 26.70 8.04
CA THR A 63 30.34 27.63 8.09
C THR A 63 30.06 28.15 9.50
N ARG A 64 30.71 27.56 10.52
CA ARG A 64 30.53 27.88 11.95
C ARG A 64 29.05 27.83 12.36
N PHE A 65 28.35 26.80 11.89
CA PHE A 65 26.92 26.65 12.10
C PHE A 65 26.56 26.65 13.60
N ALA A 66 25.72 27.62 14.00
CA ALA A 66 25.28 27.81 15.38
C ALA A 66 23.81 27.40 15.61
N GLY A 67 23.18 26.75 14.64
CA GLY A 67 21.78 26.34 14.68
C GLY A 67 21.52 25.05 15.47
N ASN A 68 20.29 24.55 15.38
CA ASN A 68 19.87 23.31 16.03
C ASN A 68 20.19 22.08 15.16
N TRP A 69 21.00 21.17 15.69
CA TRP A 69 21.40 19.94 15.01
C TRP A 69 20.36 18.82 15.08
N THR A 70 19.31 18.99 15.89
CA THR A 70 18.25 17.98 16.07
C THR A 70 17.56 17.62 14.75
N VAL A 71 17.27 18.61 13.91
CA VAL A 71 16.62 18.38 12.61
C VAL A 71 17.51 17.55 11.69
N PHE A 72 18.82 17.80 11.71
CA PHE A 72 19.79 17.04 10.93
C PHE A 72 19.86 15.58 11.40
N SER A 73 19.98 15.33 12.71
CA SER A 73 20.00 13.95 13.22
C SER A 73 18.68 13.21 13.04
N ALA A 74 17.54 13.90 13.13
CA ALA A 74 16.24 13.30 12.83
C ALA A 74 16.14 12.90 11.34
N ALA A 75 16.58 13.78 10.43
CA ALA A 75 16.62 13.46 9.00
C ALA A 75 17.57 12.28 8.72
N LEU A 76 18.71 12.22 9.41
CA LEU A 76 19.65 11.11 9.30
C LEU A 76 19.05 9.79 9.80
N LEU A 77 18.31 9.82 10.91
CA LEU A 77 17.61 8.65 11.42
C LEU A 77 16.58 8.15 10.40
N LEU A 78 15.77 9.03 9.83
CA LEU A 78 14.80 8.67 8.79
C LEU A 78 15.49 8.12 7.53
N PHE A 79 16.61 8.73 7.13
CA PHE A 79 17.44 8.23 6.04
C PHE A 79 17.95 6.81 6.32
N SER A 80 18.41 6.55 7.55
CA SER A 80 18.89 5.22 7.96
C SER A 80 17.79 4.16 7.92
N ILE A 81 16.57 4.49 8.37
CA ILE A 81 15.41 3.60 8.26
C ILE A 81 15.10 3.32 6.79
N GLY A 82 15.17 4.35 5.94
CA GLY A 82 15.01 4.20 4.49
C GLY A 82 16.04 3.25 3.87
N LEU A 83 17.31 3.33 4.28
CA LEU A 83 18.37 2.42 3.81
C LEU A 83 18.10 0.97 4.23
N ILE A 84 17.65 0.75 5.48
CA ILE A 84 17.31 -0.57 6.00
C ILE A 84 16.15 -1.19 5.21
N GLU A 85 15.08 -0.44 4.98
CA GLU A 85 13.93 -0.91 4.19
C GLU A 85 14.31 -1.17 2.73
N GLN A 86 15.11 -0.29 2.12
CA GLN A 86 15.65 -0.52 0.79
C GLN A 86 16.51 -1.78 0.75
N TYR A 87 17.38 -2.02 1.73
CA TYR A 87 18.20 -3.22 1.81
C TYR A 87 17.34 -4.48 1.88
N ARG A 88 16.30 -4.46 2.73
CA ARG A 88 15.34 -5.57 2.86
C ARG A 88 14.60 -5.84 1.55
N LEU A 89 14.00 -4.81 0.97
CA LEU A 89 13.17 -4.97 -0.24
C LEU A 89 14.02 -5.36 -1.44
N PHE A 90 15.16 -4.70 -1.65
CA PHE A 90 15.93 -4.90 -2.87
C PHE A 90 16.89 -6.08 -2.83
N SER A 91 17.19 -6.63 -1.65
CA SER A 91 17.93 -7.88 -1.53
C SER A 91 17.02 -9.11 -1.59
N ASP A 92 15.71 -8.92 -1.51
CA ASP A 92 14.74 -9.99 -1.58
C ASP A 92 14.40 -10.30 -3.06
N PRO A 93 14.65 -11.54 -3.55
CA PRO A 93 14.36 -11.96 -4.93
C PRO A 93 12.91 -11.72 -5.39
N GLU A 94 11.96 -11.70 -4.46
CA GLU A 94 10.54 -11.43 -4.76
C GLU A 94 10.26 -9.99 -5.18
N TYR A 95 11.11 -9.05 -4.77
CA TYR A 95 10.90 -7.62 -5.03
C TYR A 95 11.95 -7.03 -5.98
N VAL A 96 12.88 -7.85 -6.49
CA VAL A 96 13.80 -7.44 -7.55
C VAL A 96 12.99 -7.12 -8.82
N PRO A 97 13.17 -5.93 -9.42
CA PRO A 97 12.42 -5.55 -10.60
C PRO A 97 12.94 -6.29 -11.83
N SER A 98 12.16 -7.24 -12.37
CA SER A 98 12.16 -7.48 -13.82
C SER A 98 10.97 -6.71 -14.42
N GLN A 99 11.21 -5.93 -15.48
CA GLN A 99 10.20 -5.05 -16.10
C GLN A 99 9.37 -5.74 -17.20
N THR A 100 9.33 -7.07 -17.22
CA THR A 100 8.81 -7.86 -18.34
C THR A 100 7.76 -8.87 -17.86
N PHE A 101 6.94 -9.45 -18.75
CA PHE A 101 5.93 -10.48 -18.43
C PHE A 101 6.48 -11.69 -17.63
N GLN A 102 7.79 -11.94 -17.70
CA GLN A 102 8.48 -12.91 -16.85
C GLN A 102 8.42 -12.54 -15.36
N ALA A 103 8.31 -11.25 -15.00
CA ALA A 103 8.34 -10.76 -13.63
C ALA A 103 7.28 -11.32 -12.69
N SER A 104 6.05 -11.50 -13.14
CA SER A 104 5.01 -12.10 -12.31
C SER A 104 5.26 -13.58 -12.07
N ARG A 105 5.79 -14.30 -13.07
CA ARG A 105 6.24 -15.70 -12.94
C ARG A 105 7.51 -15.81 -12.08
N ASP A 106 8.46 -14.91 -12.25
CA ASP A 106 9.70 -14.84 -11.46
C ASP A 106 9.37 -14.58 -9.98
N ARG A 107 8.40 -13.70 -9.70
CA ARG A 107 7.92 -13.44 -8.33
C ARG A 107 7.20 -14.64 -7.73
N SER A 108 6.31 -15.30 -8.47
CA SER A 108 5.63 -16.50 -7.97
C SER A 108 6.60 -17.65 -7.74
N GLN A 109 7.58 -17.84 -8.63
CA GLN A 109 8.63 -18.84 -8.48
C GLN A 109 9.55 -18.51 -7.29
N ALA A 110 9.99 -17.25 -7.15
CA ALA A 110 10.78 -16.82 -6.00
C ALA A 110 10.05 -17.05 -4.68
N ARG A 111 8.73 -16.80 -4.65
CA ARG A 111 7.87 -17.09 -3.50
C ARG A 111 7.78 -18.58 -3.21
N GLU A 112 7.52 -19.39 -4.23
CA GLU A 112 7.40 -20.84 -4.10
C GLU A 112 8.70 -21.43 -3.54
N GLN A 113 9.84 -21.00 -4.07
CA GLN A 113 11.15 -21.45 -3.60
C GLN A 113 11.46 -21.03 -2.15
N LYS A 114 11.02 -19.83 -1.71
CA LYS A 114 11.14 -19.43 -0.29
C LYS A 114 10.27 -20.29 0.61
N ILE A 115 9.04 -20.57 0.18
CA ILE A 115 8.10 -21.41 0.93
C ILE A 115 8.68 -22.83 1.05
N GLU A 116 9.17 -23.38 -0.05
CA GLU A 116 9.81 -24.69 -0.10
C GLU A 116 11.01 -24.75 0.85
N ALA A 117 11.90 -23.75 0.81
CA ALA A 117 13.04 -23.67 1.73
C ALA A 117 12.60 -23.68 3.21
N LEU A 118 11.60 -22.87 3.57
CA LEU A 118 11.06 -22.83 4.94
C LEU A 118 10.36 -24.13 5.33
N GLN A 119 9.64 -24.77 4.40
CA GLN A 119 8.96 -26.05 4.65
C GLN A 119 9.97 -27.18 4.86
N LEU A 120 10.97 -27.31 3.98
CA LEU A 120 12.04 -28.30 4.11
C LEU A 120 12.80 -28.12 5.41
N ARG A 121 13.02 -26.87 5.83
CA ARG A 121 13.65 -26.55 7.09
C ARG A 121 12.80 -26.96 8.29
N TYR A 122 11.52 -26.61 8.28
CA TYR A 122 10.57 -27.02 9.31
C TYR A 122 10.51 -28.55 9.44
N ILE A 123 10.47 -29.27 8.31
CA ILE A 123 10.52 -30.73 8.26
C ILE A 123 11.82 -31.25 8.87
N ARG A 124 12.97 -30.67 8.53
CA ARG A 124 14.28 -31.08 9.04
C ARG A 124 14.36 -30.94 10.57
N GLU A 125 13.88 -29.82 11.10
CA GLU A 125 13.97 -29.47 12.52
C GLU A 125 12.92 -30.17 13.40
N ASN A 126 11.71 -30.41 12.88
CA ASN A 126 10.57 -30.83 13.72
C ASN A 126 10.10 -32.26 13.47
N TYR A 127 10.39 -32.87 12.31
CA TYR A 127 9.87 -34.21 12.00
C TYR A 127 10.82 -35.31 12.48
N SER A 128 10.22 -36.37 13.03
CA SER A 128 10.93 -37.60 13.38
C SER A 128 11.45 -38.32 12.12
N ALA A 129 12.46 -39.17 12.28
CA ALA A 129 13.02 -39.95 11.18
C ALA A 129 11.97 -40.83 10.48
N GLU A 130 11.05 -41.41 11.24
CA GLU A 130 9.91 -42.19 10.72
C GLU A 130 8.96 -41.33 9.87
N LYS A 131 8.58 -40.14 10.38
CA LYS A 131 7.71 -39.21 9.65
C LYS A 131 8.36 -38.71 8.35
N LYS A 132 9.68 -38.50 8.35
CA LYS A 132 10.44 -38.15 7.13
C LYS A 132 10.47 -39.32 6.13
N GLN A 133 10.63 -40.55 6.61
CA GLN A 133 10.61 -41.75 5.77
C GLN A 133 9.25 -41.94 5.06
N ILE A 134 8.14 -41.69 5.77
CA ILE A 134 6.79 -41.72 5.19
C ILE A 134 6.62 -40.65 4.09
N MET A 135 7.32 -39.52 4.19
CA MET A 135 7.31 -38.46 3.18
C MET A 135 8.32 -38.67 2.03
N GLY A 136 9.03 -39.80 2.02
CA GLY A 136 10.07 -40.07 1.02
C GLY A 136 11.37 -39.28 1.21
N LEU A 137 11.57 -38.69 2.39
CA LEU A 137 12.79 -37.97 2.77
C LEU A 137 13.76 -38.88 3.55
N PRO A 138 15.07 -38.58 3.55
CA PRO A 138 16.04 -39.37 4.30
C PRO A 138 15.69 -39.41 5.80
N PRO A 139 15.71 -40.60 6.44
CA PRO A 139 15.34 -40.79 7.85
C PRO A 139 16.43 -40.25 8.77
N THR A 140 16.47 -38.92 8.88
CA THR A 140 17.40 -38.19 9.73
C THR A 140 16.69 -37.75 11.01
N PRO A 141 17.37 -37.81 12.18
CA PRO A 141 16.81 -37.26 13.40
C PRO A 141 16.52 -35.75 13.24
N PRO A 142 15.57 -35.20 14.00
CA PRO A 142 15.35 -33.76 14.04
C PRO A 142 16.60 -33.08 14.59
N THR A 143 17.18 -32.18 13.80
CA THR A 143 18.37 -31.40 14.17
C THR A 143 18.15 -29.93 13.85
N PRO A 144 18.61 -28.99 14.70
CA PRO A 144 18.60 -27.57 14.36
C PRO A 144 19.28 -27.35 13.02
N ALA A 145 18.68 -26.54 12.14
CA ALA A 145 19.26 -26.32 10.82
C ALA A 145 20.47 -25.39 10.92
N ASP A 146 21.65 -25.91 10.55
CA ASP A 146 22.88 -25.16 10.49
C ASP A 146 23.01 -24.38 9.17
N LEU A 147 22.88 -23.05 9.25
CA LEU A 147 22.97 -22.14 8.11
C LEU A 147 24.33 -22.21 7.40
N SER A 148 25.39 -22.65 8.08
CA SER A 148 26.73 -22.77 7.47
C SER A 148 26.86 -23.95 6.50
N THR A 149 25.95 -24.92 6.60
CA THR A 149 25.92 -26.13 5.75
C THR A 149 24.95 -26.02 4.57
N GLU A 150 24.10 -24.99 4.58
CA GLU A 150 23.15 -24.72 3.50
C GLU A 150 23.83 -23.90 2.41
N THR A 151 23.49 -24.17 1.14
CA THR A 151 23.95 -23.38 0.00
C THR A 151 22.85 -22.39 -0.39
N PRO A 152 22.84 -21.17 0.17
CA PRO A 152 21.85 -20.17 -0.20
C PRO A 152 22.06 -19.74 -1.66
N ARG A 153 20.99 -19.22 -2.26
CA ARG A 153 21.10 -18.62 -3.59
C ARG A 153 21.93 -17.33 -3.52
N PRO A 154 23.00 -17.19 -4.32
CA PRO A 154 23.90 -16.05 -4.22
C PRO A 154 23.22 -14.77 -4.71
N SER A 155 23.68 -13.63 -4.19
CA SER A 155 23.24 -12.33 -4.67
C SER A 155 23.79 -12.04 -6.07
N THR A 156 22.99 -11.42 -6.94
CA THR A 156 23.38 -11.06 -8.32
C THR A 156 24.04 -9.68 -8.43
N ASP A 157 24.19 -8.94 -7.33
CA ASP A 157 24.65 -7.54 -7.36
C ASP A 157 26.15 -7.44 -7.69
N GLY A 158 26.48 -6.84 -8.84
CA GLY A 158 27.84 -6.45 -9.18
C GLY A 158 28.26 -5.10 -8.60
N ILE A 159 29.58 -4.85 -8.51
CA ILE A 159 30.13 -3.56 -8.02
C ILE A 159 29.72 -2.40 -8.93
N THR A 160 29.78 -2.59 -10.25
CA THR A 160 29.40 -1.57 -11.24
C THR A 160 27.93 -1.23 -11.15
N ASP A 161 27.09 -2.26 -11.05
CA ASP A 161 25.65 -2.12 -10.94
C ASP A 161 25.29 -1.38 -9.67
N LEU A 162 25.99 -1.67 -8.57
CA LEU A 162 25.79 -0.99 -7.30
C LEU A 162 26.15 0.50 -7.37
N LEU A 163 27.32 0.85 -7.93
CA LEU A 163 27.80 2.24 -7.99
C LEU A 163 26.94 3.13 -8.88
N PHE A 164 26.51 2.62 -10.03
CA PHE A 164 25.65 3.36 -10.97
C PHE A 164 24.15 3.11 -10.76
N SER A 165 23.77 2.29 -9.77
CA SER A 165 22.36 2.12 -9.43
C SER A 165 21.75 3.44 -8.94
N GLY A 166 20.46 3.61 -9.23
CA GLY A 166 19.67 4.67 -8.61
C GLY A 166 19.70 4.61 -7.08
N ARG A 167 19.92 3.43 -6.48
CA ARG A 167 20.02 3.24 -5.02
C ARG A 167 21.24 3.96 -4.43
N THR A 168 22.30 4.18 -5.21
CA THR A 168 23.51 4.90 -4.79
C THR A 168 23.49 6.35 -5.28
N LEU A 169 23.14 6.56 -6.56
CA LEU A 169 23.18 7.88 -7.17
C LEU A 169 22.12 8.83 -6.58
N ILE A 170 20.91 8.36 -6.29
CA ILE A 170 19.82 9.20 -5.76
C ILE A 170 20.21 9.78 -4.38
N PRO A 171 20.68 8.99 -3.40
CA PRO A 171 21.18 9.55 -2.14
C PRO A 171 22.31 10.57 -2.32
N LEU A 172 23.29 10.30 -3.20
CA LEU A 172 24.41 11.22 -3.43
C LEU A 172 23.95 12.55 -4.03
N VAL A 173 23.05 12.50 -5.02
CA VAL A 173 22.43 13.71 -5.57
C VAL A 173 21.62 14.42 -4.49
N ALA A 174 20.87 13.69 -3.64
CA ALA A 174 20.14 14.28 -2.53
C ALA A 174 21.06 15.00 -1.53
N PHE A 175 22.25 14.46 -1.24
CA PHE A 175 23.23 15.14 -0.39
C PHE A 175 23.76 16.42 -1.03
N ALA A 176 24.05 16.40 -2.34
CA ALA A 176 24.46 17.59 -3.08
C ALA A 176 23.34 18.66 -3.08
N CYS A 177 22.10 18.25 -3.33
CA CYS A 177 20.93 19.13 -3.26
C CYS A 177 20.70 19.69 -1.86
N PHE A 178 20.93 18.90 -0.81
CA PHE A 178 20.82 19.36 0.58
C PHE A 178 21.85 20.45 0.91
N ILE A 179 23.10 20.27 0.47
CA ILE A 179 24.15 21.29 0.60
C ILE A 179 23.76 22.55 -0.19
N GLY A 180 23.33 22.38 -1.44
CA GLY A 180 22.87 23.48 -2.29
C GLY A 180 21.71 24.25 -1.66
N ALA A 181 20.72 23.54 -1.11
CA ALA A 181 19.61 24.13 -0.39
C ALA A 181 20.09 24.93 0.82
N TYR A 182 20.96 24.35 1.68
CA TYR A 182 21.50 25.09 2.82
C TYR A 182 22.19 26.40 2.41
N LEU A 183 23.02 26.36 1.35
CA LEU A 183 23.70 27.54 0.83
C LEU A 183 22.72 28.58 0.27
N LEU A 184 21.67 28.13 -0.40
CA LEU A 184 20.63 28.98 -0.96
C LEU A 184 19.80 29.67 0.13
N PHE A 185 19.34 28.91 1.13
CA PHE A 185 18.50 29.38 2.24
C PHE A 185 19.26 30.21 3.28
N LYS A 186 20.59 30.25 3.21
CA LYS A 186 21.41 31.19 4.00
C LYS A 186 21.26 32.65 3.50
N ARG A 187 20.78 32.86 2.27
CA ARG A 187 20.62 34.20 1.69
C ARG A 187 19.27 34.79 2.08
N ASP A 188 19.28 35.91 2.78
CA ASP A 188 18.06 36.62 3.19
C ASP A 188 17.17 36.97 2.00
N SER A 189 17.75 37.35 0.86
CA SER A 189 17.01 37.65 -0.37
C SER A 189 16.16 36.47 -0.87
N VAL A 190 16.63 35.23 -0.68
CA VAL A 190 15.86 34.04 -1.05
C VAL A 190 14.74 33.81 -0.05
N LEU A 191 15.02 33.96 1.25
CA LEU A 191 13.99 33.84 2.28
C LEU A 191 12.86 34.85 2.08
N ASP A 192 13.21 36.10 1.76
CA ASP A 192 12.26 37.17 1.47
C ASP A 192 11.45 36.88 0.20
N LEU A 193 12.11 36.39 -0.86
CA LEU A 193 11.43 35.97 -2.09
C LEU A 193 10.39 34.89 -1.80
N LEU A 194 10.75 33.86 -1.01
CA LEU A 194 9.85 32.76 -0.69
C LEU A 194 8.71 33.20 0.21
N GLN A 195 8.97 34.06 1.21
CA GLN A 195 7.94 34.61 2.09
C GLN A 195 6.93 35.43 1.29
N ASN A 196 7.40 36.34 0.43
CA ASN A 196 6.53 37.22 -0.35
C ASN A 196 5.71 36.48 -1.42
N ASN A 197 6.20 35.33 -1.89
CA ASN A 197 5.56 34.53 -2.94
C ASN A 197 4.99 33.19 -2.42
N GLY A 198 4.78 33.05 -1.11
CA GLY A 198 4.32 31.79 -0.50
C GLY A 198 3.08 31.19 -1.16
N PHE A 199 2.12 32.04 -1.54
CA PHE A 199 0.92 31.61 -2.25
C PHE A 199 1.21 31.03 -3.65
N LEU A 200 2.06 31.71 -4.43
CA LEU A 200 2.46 31.25 -5.76
C LEU A 200 3.17 29.90 -5.68
N LEU A 201 4.01 29.70 -4.65
CA LEU A 201 4.69 28.43 -4.39
C LEU A 201 3.70 27.31 -4.09
N VAL A 202 2.64 27.56 -3.30
CA VAL A 202 1.57 26.58 -3.11
C VAL A 202 0.84 26.31 -4.43
N LEU A 203 0.61 27.32 -5.28
CA LEU A 203 -0.03 27.11 -6.57
C LEU A 203 0.80 26.24 -7.52
N LEU A 204 2.14 26.33 -7.45
CA LEU A 204 3.04 25.45 -8.22
C LEU A 204 2.83 23.96 -7.90
N THR A 205 2.31 23.63 -6.72
CA THR A 205 1.96 22.24 -6.35
C THR A 205 0.88 21.66 -7.24
N LEU A 206 0.02 22.52 -7.80
CA LEU A 206 -1.03 22.14 -8.70
C LEU A 206 -0.52 21.80 -10.10
N ILE A 207 0.67 22.25 -10.51
CA ILE A 207 1.18 21.99 -11.85
C ILE A 207 1.40 20.48 -12.07
N PRO A 208 2.17 19.76 -11.24
CA PRO A 208 2.25 18.31 -11.35
C PRO A 208 0.87 17.65 -11.27
N LEU A 209 -0.01 18.10 -10.38
CA LEU A 209 -1.32 17.49 -10.16
C LEU A 209 -2.26 17.66 -11.37
N LEU A 210 -2.31 18.86 -11.96
CA LEU A 210 -3.10 19.15 -13.15
C LEU A 210 -2.56 18.42 -14.38
N LEU A 211 -1.24 18.33 -14.54
CA LEU A 211 -0.62 17.53 -15.60
C LEU A 211 -1.04 16.07 -15.51
N THR A 212 -1.24 15.56 -14.30
CA THR A 212 -1.57 14.14 -14.08
C THR A 212 -3.03 13.86 -14.24
N LEU A 213 -3.89 14.80 -13.82
CA LEU A 213 -5.30 14.77 -14.14
C LEU A 213 -5.49 14.82 -15.66
N ALA A 214 -4.78 15.72 -16.35
CA ALA A 214 -4.79 15.79 -17.81
C ALA A 214 -4.28 14.49 -18.44
N ALA A 215 -3.16 13.91 -17.97
CA ALA A 215 -2.62 12.66 -18.49
C ALA A 215 -3.57 11.47 -18.24
N ALA A 216 -4.22 11.41 -17.08
CA ALA A 216 -5.21 10.39 -16.74
C ALA A 216 -6.49 10.52 -17.58
N LEU A 217 -6.91 11.74 -17.89
CA LEU A 217 -8.04 12.02 -18.78
C LEU A 217 -7.70 11.74 -20.26
N MET A 218 -6.47 11.99 -20.69
CA MET A 218 -6.04 11.85 -22.08
C MET A 218 -5.54 10.44 -22.44
N THR A 219 -5.08 9.63 -21.48
CA THR A 219 -4.40 8.36 -21.77
C THR A 219 -5.04 7.20 -21.03
N SER A 220 -5.82 6.38 -21.74
CA SER A 220 -6.52 5.24 -21.15
C SER A 220 -5.63 4.08 -20.66
N ASN A 221 -4.31 4.16 -20.86
CA ASN A 221 -3.32 3.17 -20.40
C ASN A 221 -2.69 3.47 -19.03
N ILE A 222 -2.96 4.63 -18.42
CA ILE A 222 -2.42 4.95 -17.09
C ILE A 222 -3.40 4.46 -16.01
N ARG A 223 -3.51 3.14 -15.87
CA ARG A 223 -4.19 2.54 -14.70
C ARG A 223 -3.40 3.00 -13.46
N ASN A 224 -4.05 3.84 -12.62
CA ASN A 224 -3.58 4.37 -11.33
C ASN A 224 -2.84 5.72 -11.29
N GLY A 225 -2.89 6.57 -12.32
CA GLY A 225 -2.39 7.95 -12.23
C GLY A 225 -0.88 8.09 -11.94
N LYS A 226 -0.09 7.06 -12.29
CA LYS A 226 1.37 7.03 -12.09
C LYS A 226 2.09 7.50 -13.36
N ILE A 227 2.99 8.47 -13.24
CA ILE A 227 3.88 8.90 -14.32
C ILE A 227 5.27 8.31 -14.05
N PHE A 228 5.83 7.57 -15.01
CA PHE A 228 7.11 6.83 -14.85
C PHE A 228 7.14 5.84 -13.67
N GLY A 229 6.00 5.23 -13.32
CA GLY A 229 5.88 4.35 -12.16
C GLY A 229 5.94 5.06 -10.81
N MET A 230 6.24 6.37 -10.80
CA MET A 230 6.15 7.24 -9.64
C MET A 230 4.80 7.93 -9.60
N THR A 231 4.38 8.18 -8.38
CA THR A 231 3.19 8.94 -8.14
C THR A 231 3.54 10.44 -8.07
N PRO A 232 2.87 11.30 -8.86
CA PRO A 232 3.33 12.67 -9.13
C PRO A 232 3.43 13.59 -7.90
N TRP A 233 2.77 13.22 -6.81
CA TRP A 233 2.71 14.01 -5.59
C TRP A 233 4.04 14.13 -4.85
N GLU A 234 5.02 13.26 -5.09
CA GLU A 234 6.35 13.44 -4.48
C GLU A 234 6.98 14.79 -4.92
N LEU A 235 6.72 15.21 -6.15
CA LEU A 235 7.15 16.51 -6.66
C LEU A 235 6.30 17.67 -6.12
N SER A 236 5.04 17.45 -5.77
CA SER A 236 4.18 18.51 -5.22
C SER A 236 4.44 18.78 -3.74
N LYS A 237 4.93 17.78 -2.97
CA LYS A 237 5.26 17.93 -1.54
C LYS A 237 6.25 19.06 -1.25
N ILE A 238 7.29 19.21 -2.06
CA ILE A 238 8.34 20.22 -1.83
C ILE A 238 7.82 21.66 -1.94
N PRO A 239 7.25 22.09 -3.09
CA PRO A 239 6.67 23.43 -3.22
C PRO A 239 5.53 23.65 -2.22
N PHE A 240 4.80 22.58 -1.88
CA PHE A 240 3.73 22.62 -0.91
C PHE A 240 4.24 23.00 0.48
N LEU A 241 5.22 22.27 1.01
CA LEU A 241 5.79 22.54 2.33
C LEU A 241 6.46 23.91 2.39
N LEU A 242 7.18 24.30 1.33
CA LEU A 242 7.83 25.60 1.24
C LEU A 242 6.80 26.75 1.23
N GLY A 243 5.79 26.65 0.37
CA GLY A 243 4.75 27.66 0.26
C GLY A 243 3.93 27.78 1.55
N PHE A 244 3.55 26.66 2.15
CA PHE A 244 2.79 26.66 3.40
C PHE A 244 3.61 27.21 4.58
N ALA A 245 4.90 26.86 4.68
CA ALA A 245 5.78 27.43 5.71
C ALA A 245 5.97 28.95 5.55
N ALA A 246 6.11 29.43 4.30
CA ALA A 246 6.19 30.86 3.99
C ALA A 246 4.92 31.61 4.43
N LEU A 247 3.74 31.06 4.10
CA LEU A 247 2.45 31.63 4.48
C LEU A 247 2.20 31.62 5.98
N LEU A 248 2.50 30.51 6.66
CA LEU A 248 2.41 30.42 8.11
C LEU A 248 3.30 31.47 8.77
N THR A 249 4.47 31.78 8.23
CA THR A 249 5.36 32.81 8.78
C THR A 249 4.69 34.20 8.77
N ILE A 250 3.93 34.51 7.72
CA ILE A 250 3.19 35.77 7.58
C ILE A 250 1.93 35.77 8.46
N LEU A 251 1.08 34.74 8.32
CA LEU A 251 -0.20 34.62 9.02
C LEU A 251 -0.01 34.42 10.53
N TYR A 252 1.10 33.83 10.97
CA TYR A 252 1.44 33.64 12.39
C TYR A 252 1.41 34.96 13.17
N ARG A 253 1.94 36.05 12.60
CA ARG A 253 1.93 37.36 13.27
C ARG A 253 0.50 37.86 13.53
N ASN A 254 -0.46 37.46 12.70
CA ASN A 254 -1.87 37.83 12.84
C ASN A 254 -2.62 36.84 13.76
N LEU A 255 -2.36 35.54 13.61
CA LEU A 255 -2.93 34.44 14.42
C LEU A 255 -2.57 34.56 15.90
N ALA A 256 -1.35 35.03 16.21
CA ALA A 256 -0.89 35.19 17.59
C ALA A 256 -1.62 36.30 18.37
N LYS A 257 -2.34 37.21 17.68
CA LYS A 257 -3.00 38.36 18.31
C LYS A 257 -4.42 38.05 18.81
N THR A 258 -5.01 36.90 18.48
CA THR A 258 -6.43 36.62 18.77
C THR A 258 -6.65 35.89 20.10
N TYR A 259 -7.51 36.44 20.96
CA TYR A 259 -7.70 36.02 22.37
C TYR A 259 -8.55 34.74 22.54
N TRP A 260 -9.57 34.54 21.69
CA TRP A 260 -10.53 33.43 21.77
C TRP A 260 -10.31 32.31 20.73
N GLY A 261 -9.22 32.38 19.97
CA GLY A 261 -8.81 31.28 19.09
C GLY A 261 -9.49 31.18 17.73
N LEU A 262 -10.41 32.09 17.40
CA LEU A 262 -10.88 32.26 16.03
C LEU A 262 -10.15 33.46 15.40
N PRO A 263 -9.28 33.24 14.41
CA PRO A 263 -8.62 34.32 13.68
C PRO A 263 -9.67 35.13 12.91
N HIS A 264 -9.35 36.37 12.52
CA HIS A 264 -10.28 37.13 11.68
C HIS A 264 -10.51 36.37 10.37
N GLY A 265 -11.75 36.33 9.88
CA GLY A 265 -12.12 35.56 8.68
C GLY A 265 -11.22 35.86 7.46
N LYS A 266 -10.73 37.09 7.33
CA LYS A 266 -9.77 37.51 6.30
C LYS A 266 -8.42 36.77 6.36
N ASP A 267 -8.01 36.32 7.53
CA ASP A 267 -6.77 35.54 7.75
C ASP A 267 -7.06 34.03 7.72
N VAL A 268 -8.27 33.60 8.10
CA VAL A 268 -8.69 32.17 8.11
C VAL A 268 -8.98 31.65 6.72
N VAL A 269 -9.72 32.42 5.90
CA VAL A 269 -10.21 31.95 4.59
C VAL A 269 -9.05 31.58 3.67
N PRO A 270 -8.00 32.40 3.50
CA PRO A 270 -6.84 32.00 2.70
C PRO A 270 -6.14 30.76 3.25
N LEU A 271 -6.02 30.65 4.59
CA LEU A 271 -5.39 29.49 5.23
C LEU A 271 -6.18 28.19 4.99
N VAL A 272 -7.50 28.22 5.17
CA VAL A 272 -8.38 27.05 4.96
C VAL A 272 -8.45 26.69 3.49
N PHE A 273 -8.60 27.67 2.60
CA PHE A 273 -8.64 27.43 1.17
C PHE A 273 -7.32 26.79 0.68
N MET A 274 -6.18 27.32 1.13
CA MET A 274 -4.88 26.73 0.82
C MET A 274 -4.66 25.39 1.50
N ALA A 275 -5.24 25.17 2.69
CA ALA A 275 -5.21 23.87 3.34
C ALA A 275 -5.91 22.82 2.47
N ILE A 276 -7.10 23.15 1.95
CA ILE A 276 -7.99 22.25 1.21
C ILE A 276 -7.53 22.00 -0.23
N ILE A 277 -6.99 23.01 -0.92
CA ILE A 277 -6.62 22.91 -2.36
C ILE A 277 -5.77 21.67 -2.67
N PRO A 278 -4.68 21.38 -1.93
CA PRO A 278 -3.85 20.20 -2.18
C PRO A 278 -4.58 18.88 -1.95
N PHE A 279 -5.69 18.86 -1.20
CA PHE A 279 -6.50 17.65 -1.00
C PHE A 279 -7.42 17.33 -2.16
N LEU A 280 -7.83 18.31 -2.97
CA LEU A 280 -8.77 18.09 -4.08
C LEU A 280 -8.28 16.99 -5.03
N PRO A 281 -7.01 16.96 -5.48
CA PRO A 281 -6.53 15.89 -6.33
C PRO A 281 -6.51 14.53 -5.65
N PHE A 282 -6.28 14.45 -4.33
CA PHE A 282 -6.31 13.18 -3.60
C PHE A 282 -7.73 12.60 -3.47
N PHE A 283 -8.75 13.45 -3.35
CA PHE A 283 -10.14 13.02 -3.42
C PHE A 283 -10.47 12.46 -4.81
N VAL A 284 -10.03 13.13 -5.88
CA VAL A 284 -10.26 12.67 -7.27
C VAL A 284 -9.54 11.35 -7.55
N LEU A 285 -8.32 11.18 -7.04
CA LEU A 285 -7.51 9.97 -7.25
C LEU A 285 -7.79 8.85 -6.22
N ALA A 286 -8.69 9.10 -5.25
CA ALA A 286 -9.01 8.19 -4.15
C ALA A 286 -7.75 7.70 -3.37
N ASP A 287 -6.75 8.55 -3.17
CA ASP A 287 -5.52 8.21 -2.43
C ASP A 287 -5.58 8.70 -0.98
N PHE A 288 -6.25 7.91 -0.14
CA PHE A 288 -6.40 8.20 1.28
C PHE A 288 -5.07 8.23 2.05
N GLY A 289 -4.10 7.41 1.65
CA GLY A 289 -2.81 7.33 2.34
C GLY A 289 -2.07 8.65 2.29
N GLN A 290 -2.00 9.27 1.11
CA GLN A 290 -1.39 10.59 0.97
C GLN A 290 -2.19 11.68 1.68
N MET A 291 -3.53 11.63 1.66
CA MET A 291 -4.35 12.57 2.42
C MET A 291 -3.98 12.58 3.90
N LEU A 292 -3.81 11.40 4.51
CA LEU A 292 -3.44 11.30 5.92
C LEU A 292 -2.05 11.90 6.19
N VAL A 293 -1.08 11.65 5.30
CA VAL A 293 0.27 12.22 5.42
C VAL A 293 0.23 13.75 5.35
N PHE A 294 -0.43 14.33 4.34
CA PHE A 294 -0.52 15.79 4.20
C PHE A 294 -1.29 16.42 5.37
N ALA A 295 -2.42 15.83 5.78
CA ALA A 295 -3.19 16.29 6.94
C ALA A 295 -2.37 16.26 8.23
N SER A 296 -1.57 15.22 8.43
CA SER A 296 -0.68 15.11 9.59
C SER A 296 0.38 16.21 9.58
N VAL A 297 0.99 16.49 8.43
CA VAL A 297 1.97 17.57 8.30
C VAL A 297 1.33 18.94 8.55
N TYR A 298 0.11 19.17 8.03
CA TYR A 298 -0.66 20.38 8.35
C TYR A 298 -0.89 20.53 9.84
N ALA A 299 -1.35 19.47 10.51
CA ALA A 299 -1.61 19.48 11.93
C ALA A 299 -0.32 19.81 12.72
N VAL A 300 0.80 19.18 12.38
CA VAL A 300 2.10 19.45 13.02
C VAL A 300 2.55 20.89 12.78
N LEU A 301 2.50 21.39 11.54
CA LEU A 301 2.90 22.76 11.23
C LEU A 301 2.01 23.79 11.93
N TYR A 302 0.70 23.54 12.01
CA TYR A 302 -0.22 24.37 12.78
C TYR A 302 0.10 24.35 14.28
N LEU A 303 0.37 23.18 14.87
CA LEU A 303 0.74 23.04 16.29
C LEU A 303 2.07 23.71 16.63
N ILE A 304 3.02 23.71 15.70
CA ILE A 304 4.29 24.44 15.81
C ILE A 304 4.03 25.95 15.76
N ALA A 305 3.20 26.40 14.81
CA ALA A 305 2.88 27.81 14.63
C ALA A 305 2.08 28.36 15.82
N VAL A 306 1.08 27.65 16.30
CA VAL A 306 0.21 28.11 17.39
C VAL A 306 0.83 27.76 18.73
N LYS A 307 1.18 28.77 19.55
CA LYS A 307 1.77 28.56 20.89
C LYS A 307 0.78 28.61 22.04
N ARG A 308 -0.45 29.10 21.81
CA ARG A 308 -1.45 29.30 22.88
C ARG A 308 -2.18 27.99 23.18
N PHE A 309 -2.24 27.62 24.46
CA PHE A 309 -2.82 26.36 24.91
C PHE A 309 -4.30 26.16 24.52
N PRO A 310 -5.21 27.14 24.69
CA PRO A 310 -6.62 26.95 24.32
C PRO A 310 -6.83 26.69 22.82
N GLN A 311 -6.04 27.35 21.97
CA GLN A 311 -6.08 27.17 20.51
C GLN A 311 -5.58 25.78 20.11
N ARG A 312 -4.52 25.30 20.75
CA ARG A 312 -4.03 23.93 20.57
C ARG A 312 -5.07 22.90 21.02
N LEU A 313 -5.69 23.12 22.17
CA LEU A 313 -6.70 22.20 22.70
C LEU A 313 -7.92 22.11 21.78
N LEU A 314 -8.41 23.26 21.30
CA LEU A 314 -9.52 23.31 20.35
C LEU A 314 -9.18 22.61 19.03
N PHE A 315 -7.98 22.86 18.49
CA PHE A 315 -7.53 22.24 17.24
C PHE A 315 -7.30 20.72 17.39
N VAL A 316 -6.62 20.30 18.45
CA VAL A 316 -6.41 18.87 18.73
C VAL A 316 -7.75 18.17 18.97
N GLY A 317 -8.65 18.81 19.74
CA GLY A 317 -9.99 18.32 19.99
C GLY A 317 -10.82 18.19 18.70
N SER A 318 -10.77 19.18 17.80
CA SER A 318 -11.50 19.12 16.53
C SER A 318 -10.92 18.08 15.58
N VAL A 319 -9.60 17.95 15.47
CA VAL A 319 -8.95 16.91 14.68
C VAL A 319 -9.27 15.52 15.24
N ALA A 320 -9.17 15.33 16.55
CA ALA A 320 -9.51 14.07 17.21
C ALA A 320 -11.00 13.70 17.01
N PHE A 321 -11.89 14.69 17.09
CA PHE A 321 -13.31 14.50 16.82
C PHE A 321 -13.57 14.06 15.37
N ILE A 322 -12.94 14.73 14.39
CA ILE A 322 -13.06 14.35 12.97
C ILE A 322 -12.54 12.93 12.75
N ILE A 323 -11.37 12.59 13.30
CA ILE A 323 -10.81 11.24 13.20
C ILE A 323 -11.77 10.21 13.81
N ALA A 324 -12.34 10.49 14.99
CA ALA A 324 -13.29 9.59 15.63
C ALA A 324 -14.54 9.38 14.75
N VAL A 325 -15.10 10.44 14.17
CA VAL A 325 -16.25 10.36 13.25
C VAL A 325 -15.90 9.54 12.01
N LEU A 326 -14.73 9.77 11.40
CA LEU A 326 -14.26 9.03 10.24
C LEU A 326 -14.02 7.54 10.55
N MET A 327 -13.40 7.23 11.69
CA MET A 327 -13.18 5.86 12.14
C MET A 327 -14.50 5.15 12.35
N VAL A 328 -15.43 5.78 13.10
CA VAL A 328 -16.77 5.24 13.33
C VAL A 328 -17.49 4.98 12.01
N ALA A 329 -17.42 5.91 11.06
CA ALA A 329 -18.07 5.77 9.76
C ALA A 329 -17.48 4.65 8.90
N ALA A 330 -16.16 4.44 8.97
CA ALA A 330 -15.44 3.43 8.20
C ALA A 330 -15.53 2.02 8.80
N LEU A 331 -16.09 1.84 9.99
CA LEU A 331 -16.25 0.52 10.60
C LEU A 331 -17.13 -0.43 9.74
N PRO A 332 -16.85 -1.74 9.75
CA PRO A 332 -17.70 -2.74 9.14
C PRO A 332 -19.12 -2.76 9.76
N PRO A 333 -20.16 -3.12 8.99
CA PRO A 333 -21.53 -3.22 9.50
C PRO A 333 -21.68 -4.17 10.70
N THR A 334 -20.91 -5.26 10.73
CA THR A 334 -20.84 -6.23 11.83
C THR A 334 -20.49 -5.60 13.19
N ILE A 335 -19.68 -4.54 13.19
CA ILE A 335 -19.29 -3.78 14.39
C ILE A 335 -20.27 -2.62 14.65
N GLN A 336 -20.81 -2.02 13.58
CA GLN A 336 -21.73 -0.88 13.71
C GLN A 336 -23.14 -1.28 14.18
N ASN A 337 -23.68 -2.38 13.66
CA ASN A 337 -25.06 -2.81 13.89
C ASN A 337 -25.37 -3.21 15.34
N PRO A 338 -24.44 -3.80 16.12
CA PRO A 338 -24.66 -4.09 17.53
C PRO A 338 -24.78 -2.83 18.43
N VAL A 339 -24.31 -1.66 17.96
CA VAL A 339 -24.33 -0.42 18.76
C VAL A 339 -25.49 0.47 18.32
N PRO A 340 -26.46 0.78 19.22
CA PRO A 340 -27.59 1.64 18.88
C PRO A 340 -27.15 3.00 18.35
N PHE A 341 -27.83 3.50 17.31
CA PHE A 341 -27.60 4.79 16.64
C PHE A 341 -26.26 4.97 15.90
N LEU A 342 -25.29 4.07 16.09
CA LEU A 342 -23.97 4.19 15.47
C LEU A 342 -24.05 4.06 13.94
N SER A 343 -24.82 3.09 13.45
CA SER A 343 -25.07 2.89 12.01
C SER A 343 -25.79 4.07 11.37
N THR A 344 -26.77 4.67 12.07
CA THR A 344 -27.53 5.83 11.59
C THR A 344 -26.66 7.08 11.47
N VAL A 345 -25.77 7.32 12.42
CA VAL A 345 -24.84 8.46 12.40
C VAL A 345 -23.70 8.24 11.40
N ALA A 346 -23.25 6.98 11.23
CA ALA A 346 -22.18 6.61 10.31
C ALA A 346 -22.60 6.65 8.83
N ALA A 347 -23.85 6.27 8.51
CA ALA A 347 -24.36 6.14 7.14
C ALA A 347 -24.10 7.36 6.22
N PRO A 348 -24.43 8.62 6.61
CA PRO A 348 -24.21 9.78 5.76
C PRO A 348 -22.73 10.07 5.50
N VAL A 349 -21.85 9.75 6.45
CA VAL A 349 -20.40 9.91 6.27
C VAL A 349 -19.86 8.79 5.39
N LYS A 350 -20.29 7.55 5.64
CA LYS A 350 -19.87 6.34 4.91
C LYS A 350 -20.15 6.40 3.40
N SER A 351 -21.23 7.07 2.99
CA SER A 351 -21.56 7.25 1.57
C SER A 351 -20.63 8.22 0.83
N ILE A 352 -20.00 9.14 1.55
CA ILE A 352 -19.07 10.15 1.02
C ILE A 352 -17.62 9.62 1.03
N LEU A 353 -17.32 8.65 1.90
CA LEU A 353 -15.98 8.08 2.00
C LEU A 353 -15.59 7.32 0.72
N PRO A 354 -14.37 7.53 0.18
CA PRO A 354 -13.83 6.71 -0.89
C PRO A 354 -13.87 5.21 -0.56
N SER A 355 -14.24 4.39 -1.55
CA SER A 355 -14.35 2.92 -1.44
C SER A 355 -13.13 2.25 -0.81
N ARG A 356 -11.92 2.77 -1.10
CA ARG A 356 -10.66 2.26 -0.53
C ARG A 356 -10.56 2.40 0.98
N ILE A 357 -11.21 3.39 1.59
CA ILE A 357 -11.21 3.54 3.06
C ILE A 357 -11.98 2.38 3.68
N ASN A 358 -13.16 2.08 3.15
CA ASN A 358 -13.98 0.95 3.61
C ASN A 358 -13.22 -0.37 3.46
N GLN A 359 -12.55 -0.59 2.32
CA GLN A 359 -11.70 -1.76 2.10
C GLN A 359 -10.58 -1.88 3.14
N ARG A 360 -9.87 -0.79 3.46
CA ARG A 360 -8.76 -0.80 4.44
C ARG A 360 -9.24 -1.10 5.86
N PHE A 361 -10.36 -0.52 6.28
CA PHE A 361 -10.93 -0.81 7.60
C PHE A 361 -11.46 -2.26 7.65
N TYR A 362 -12.10 -2.73 6.58
CA TYR A 362 -12.52 -4.12 6.47
C TYR A 362 -11.31 -5.08 6.61
N LEU A 363 -10.20 -4.79 5.93
CA LEU A 363 -8.94 -5.55 6.08
C LEU A 363 -8.35 -5.52 7.49
N TRP A 364 -8.60 -4.48 8.29
CA TRP A 364 -8.07 -4.41 9.66
C TRP A 364 -8.90 -5.19 10.66
N PHE A 365 -10.22 -5.20 10.50
CA PHE A 365 -11.15 -5.83 11.45
C PHE A 365 -11.57 -7.24 11.02
N GLU A 366 -11.66 -7.50 9.72
CA GLU A 366 -12.30 -8.67 9.12
C GLU A 366 -11.45 -9.31 8.02
N ALA A 367 -10.12 -9.24 8.14
CA ALA A 367 -9.19 -9.77 7.13
C ALA A 367 -9.44 -11.24 6.74
N LEU A 368 -9.92 -12.05 7.70
CA LEU A 368 -10.07 -13.49 7.56
C LEU A 368 -11.44 -13.92 7.00
N THR A 369 -12.36 -12.97 6.79
CA THR A 369 -13.68 -13.22 6.24
C THR A 369 -13.81 -12.47 4.92
N PRO A 370 -14.15 -13.13 3.81
CA PRO A 370 -14.37 -12.41 2.56
C PRO A 370 -15.62 -11.51 2.70
N PRO A 371 -15.57 -10.29 2.16
CA PRO A 371 -16.74 -9.42 2.13
C PRO A 371 -17.85 -10.03 1.27
N PRO A 372 -19.13 -9.72 1.52
CA PRO A 372 -20.24 -10.14 0.67
C PRO A 372 -20.04 -9.72 -0.80
N PRO A 373 -20.33 -10.58 -1.80
CA PRO A 373 -20.09 -10.31 -3.22
C PRO A 373 -20.79 -9.06 -3.78
N ASP A 374 -21.92 -8.68 -3.18
CA ASP A 374 -22.75 -7.51 -3.52
C ASP A 374 -22.21 -6.19 -2.93
N THR A 375 -21.15 -6.26 -2.12
CA THR A 375 -20.58 -5.09 -1.47
C THR A 375 -20.02 -4.11 -2.52
N LYS A 376 -20.60 -2.89 -2.57
CA LYS A 376 -20.31 -1.87 -3.59
C LYS A 376 -18.82 -1.59 -3.86
N TRP A 377 -17.98 -1.62 -2.82
CA TRP A 377 -16.54 -1.36 -2.99
C TRP A 377 -15.75 -2.60 -3.43
N TRP A 378 -16.27 -3.80 -3.18
CA TRP A 378 -15.60 -5.08 -3.46
C TRP A 378 -16.01 -5.68 -4.81
N ASN A 379 -17.29 -5.54 -5.18
CA ASN A 379 -17.87 -6.13 -6.40
C ASN A 379 -17.01 -5.88 -7.66
N LYS A 380 -16.50 -4.65 -7.83
CA LYS A 380 -15.63 -4.31 -8.96
C LYS A 380 -14.32 -5.12 -9.00
N ASP A 381 -13.71 -5.34 -7.83
CA ASP A 381 -12.46 -6.09 -7.71
C ASP A 381 -12.73 -7.60 -7.90
N LEU A 382 -13.85 -8.11 -7.37
CA LEU A 382 -14.33 -9.47 -7.60
C LEU A 382 -14.59 -9.75 -9.10
N VAL A 383 -15.30 -8.85 -9.79
CA VAL A 383 -15.54 -8.96 -11.25
C VAL A 383 -14.24 -8.95 -12.02
N SER A 384 -13.30 -8.08 -11.63
CA SER A 384 -11.99 -8.01 -12.27
C SER A 384 -11.17 -9.29 -12.06
N PHE A 385 -11.29 -9.92 -10.89
CA PHE A 385 -10.66 -11.21 -10.59
C PHE A 385 -11.30 -12.34 -11.41
N TYR A 386 -12.63 -12.41 -11.44
CA TYR A 386 -13.38 -13.43 -12.17
C TYR A 386 -13.07 -13.36 -13.68
N ALA A 387 -13.10 -12.15 -14.26
CA ALA A 387 -12.73 -11.93 -15.66
C ALA A 387 -11.27 -12.32 -15.97
N GLN A 388 -10.36 -12.30 -14.99
CA GLN A 388 -8.95 -12.62 -15.19
C GLN A 388 -8.66 -14.12 -15.07
N ASN A 389 -9.20 -14.76 -14.04
CA ASN A 389 -8.86 -16.14 -13.67
C ASN A 389 -9.85 -17.18 -14.22
N HIS A 390 -11.10 -16.78 -14.47
CA HIS A 390 -12.16 -17.64 -15.00
C HIS A 390 -12.57 -17.23 -16.43
N ASN A 391 -11.69 -16.54 -17.15
CA ASN A 391 -11.96 -16.11 -18.52
C ASN A 391 -12.34 -17.26 -19.47
N ARG A 392 -11.79 -18.46 -19.26
CA ARG A 392 -12.13 -19.65 -20.03
C ARG A 392 -13.58 -20.07 -19.84
N GLU A 393 -14.03 -20.13 -18.59
CA GLU A 393 -15.40 -20.50 -18.24
C GLU A 393 -16.39 -19.51 -18.85
N ILE A 394 -16.09 -18.20 -18.76
CA ILE A 394 -16.93 -17.14 -19.35
C ILE A 394 -17.01 -17.28 -20.89
N LEU A 395 -15.90 -17.63 -21.55
CA LEU A 395 -15.86 -17.81 -23.00
C LEU A 395 -16.52 -19.13 -23.47
N GLU A 396 -16.55 -20.15 -22.61
CA GLU A 396 -17.27 -21.41 -22.87
C GLU A 396 -18.78 -21.21 -22.73
N ASN A 397 -19.21 -20.40 -21.75
CA ASN A 397 -20.63 -20.09 -21.53
C ASN A 397 -21.19 -19.10 -22.55
N ASN A 398 -20.34 -18.26 -23.17
CA ASN A 398 -20.76 -17.21 -24.08
C ASN A 398 -20.06 -17.30 -25.46
N GLU A 399 -20.68 -18.06 -26.37
CA GLU A 399 -20.18 -18.28 -27.73
C GLU A 399 -20.09 -16.97 -28.54
N GLU A 400 -21.03 -16.04 -28.37
CA GLU A 400 -21.03 -14.75 -29.06
C GLU A 400 -19.83 -13.89 -28.65
N LEU A 401 -19.52 -13.86 -27.35
CA LEU A 401 -18.34 -13.18 -26.82
C LEU A 401 -17.05 -13.77 -27.37
N ARG A 402 -16.96 -15.11 -27.47
CA ARG A 402 -15.81 -15.80 -28.05
C ARG A 402 -15.58 -15.38 -29.49
N VAL A 403 -16.62 -15.39 -30.32
CA VAL A 403 -16.54 -14.97 -31.72
C VAL A 403 -16.15 -13.50 -31.86
N ALA A 404 -16.67 -12.62 -30.99
CA ALA A 404 -16.32 -11.21 -30.98
C ALA A 404 -14.83 -10.98 -30.66
N ILE A 405 -14.29 -11.71 -29.67
CA ILE A 405 -12.88 -11.62 -29.27
C ILE A 405 -11.97 -12.23 -30.34
N GLU A 406 -12.33 -13.36 -30.95
CA GLU A 406 -11.55 -13.97 -32.04
C GLU A 406 -11.46 -13.06 -33.27
N LYS A 407 -12.56 -12.37 -33.61
CA LYS A 407 -12.60 -11.40 -34.71
C LYS A 407 -11.67 -10.22 -34.46
N ASP A 408 -11.60 -9.76 -33.21
CA ASP A 408 -10.81 -8.61 -32.79
C ASP A 408 -9.31 -8.95 -32.62
N ALA A 409 -9.01 -10.18 -32.17
CA ALA A 409 -7.64 -10.65 -31.93
C ALA A 409 -6.96 -11.29 -33.15
N GLY A 410 -7.69 -11.47 -34.27
CA GLY A 410 -7.14 -11.89 -35.56
C GLY A 410 -6.56 -13.30 -35.63
N THR A 411 -6.72 -14.11 -34.57
CA THR A 411 -6.22 -15.49 -34.50
C THR A 411 -7.23 -16.40 -33.78
N LYS A 412 -7.35 -17.64 -34.24
CA LYS A 412 -8.10 -18.68 -33.50
C LYS A 412 -7.18 -19.29 -32.45
N LYS A 413 -7.14 -18.68 -31.26
CA LYS A 413 -6.55 -19.31 -30.08
C LYS A 413 -7.68 -19.77 -29.16
N SER A 414 -7.61 -21.03 -28.75
CA SER A 414 -8.51 -21.57 -27.72
C SER A 414 -8.13 -21.16 -26.29
N ASN A 415 -6.91 -20.63 -26.10
CA ASN A 415 -6.35 -20.30 -24.79
C ASN A 415 -5.89 -18.83 -24.73
N TRP A 416 -6.84 -17.91 -24.79
CA TRP A 416 -6.57 -16.50 -24.49
C TRP A 416 -6.32 -16.33 -22.99
N THR A 417 -5.28 -15.60 -22.61
CA THR A 417 -5.19 -15.03 -21.26
C THR A 417 -5.77 -13.61 -21.28
N PHE A 418 -6.33 -13.14 -20.17
CA PHE A 418 -6.88 -11.78 -20.05
C PHE A 418 -5.91 -10.68 -20.53
N TYR A 419 -4.61 -10.94 -20.40
CA TYR A 419 -3.54 -10.01 -20.77
C TYR A 419 -3.15 -10.04 -22.26
N ASP A 420 -3.48 -11.11 -22.97
CA ASP A 420 -3.28 -11.20 -24.43
C ASP A 420 -4.31 -10.38 -25.21
N LEU A 421 -5.43 -10.05 -24.55
CA LEU A 421 -6.54 -9.34 -25.14
C LEU A 421 -6.25 -7.84 -25.28
N ASN A 422 -6.71 -7.25 -26.37
CA ASN A 422 -6.72 -5.81 -26.51
C ASN A 422 -7.74 -5.19 -25.52
N LYS A 423 -7.80 -3.85 -25.45
CA LYS A 423 -8.67 -3.16 -24.49
C LYS A 423 -10.16 -3.46 -24.71
N GLN A 424 -10.61 -3.44 -25.96
CA GLN A 424 -12.03 -3.64 -26.31
C GLN A 424 -12.49 -5.05 -25.92
N SER A 425 -11.69 -6.07 -26.25
CA SER A 425 -11.91 -7.45 -25.84
C SER A 425 -11.91 -7.63 -24.31
N ARG A 426 -11.03 -6.93 -23.58
CA ARG A 426 -11.04 -6.95 -22.10
C ARG A 426 -12.28 -6.31 -21.50
N ASP A 427 -12.74 -5.20 -22.05
CA ASP A 427 -13.93 -4.50 -21.58
C ASP A 427 -15.19 -5.37 -21.81
N LEU A 428 -15.28 -6.05 -22.95
CA LEU A 428 -16.35 -7.02 -23.24
C LEU A 428 -16.33 -8.20 -22.27
N LEU A 429 -15.16 -8.80 -22.04
CA LEU A 429 -15.01 -9.92 -21.10
C LEU A 429 -15.35 -9.50 -19.66
N THR A 430 -14.95 -8.30 -19.25
CA THR A 430 -15.27 -7.75 -17.93
C THR A 430 -16.77 -7.49 -17.78
N LYS A 431 -17.44 -7.06 -18.85
CA LYS A 431 -18.89 -6.86 -18.86
C LYS A 431 -19.64 -8.19 -18.70
N ALA A 432 -19.26 -9.21 -19.47
CA ALA A 432 -19.86 -10.54 -19.35
C ALA A 432 -19.62 -11.15 -17.97
N ALA A 433 -18.40 -10.99 -17.42
CA ALA A 433 -18.08 -11.39 -16.05
C ALA A 433 -18.98 -10.72 -15.00
N ASN A 434 -19.31 -9.44 -15.19
CA ASN A 434 -20.23 -8.72 -14.31
C ASN A 434 -21.65 -9.26 -14.40
N GLU A 435 -22.13 -9.53 -15.62
CA GLU A 435 -23.47 -10.07 -15.85
C GLU A 435 -23.64 -11.46 -15.22
N GLU A 436 -22.69 -12.37 -15.45
CA GLU A 436 -22.71 -13.71 -14.82
C GLU A 436 -22.65 -13.64 -13.28
N LEU A 437 -21.79 -12.80 -12.71
CA LEU A 437 -21.70 -12.65 -11.25
C LEU A 437 -22.97 -12.03 -10.66
N ASP A 438 -23.55 -11.02 -11.32
CA ASP A 438 -24.80 -10.40 -10.88
C ASP A 438 -25.97 -11.42 -10.91
N GLU A 439 -25.99 -12.35 -11.88
CA GLU A 439 -26.94 -13.46 -11.91
C GLU A 439 -26.73 -14.43 -10.74
N MET A 440 -25.48 -14.88 -10.50
CA MET A 440 -25.16 -15.75 -9.36
C MET A 440 -25.56 -15.11 -8.03
N ILE A 441 -25.33 -13.81 -7.87
CA ILE A 441 -25.70 -13.04 -6.66
C ILE A 441 -27.22 -12.98 -6.50
N LYS A 442 -27.98 -12.69 -7.57
CA LYS A 442 -29.45 -12.65 -7.53
C LYS A 442 -30.05 -14.00 -7.14
N ILE A 443 -29.57 -15.07 -7.75
CA ILE A 443 -30.01 -16.45 -7.45
C ILE A 443 -29.73 -16.77 -5.98
N THR A 444 -28.54 -16.42 -5.48
CA THR A 444 -28.16 -16.66 -4.08
C THR A 444 -29.02 -15.86 -3.10
N ASN A 445 -29.25 -14.56 -3.37
CA ASN A 445 -30.02 -13.68 -2.47
C ASN A 445 -31.51 -14.05 -2.42
N SER A 446 -32.09 -14.56 -3.52
CA SER A 446 -33.48 -15.05 -3.53
C SER A 446 -33.69 -16.35 -2.73
N THR A 447 -32.62 -17.01 -2.27
CA THR A 447 -32.68 -18.23 -1.46
C THR A 447 -32.81 -17.92 0.04
N ASP A 448 -32.43 -16.72 0.48
CA ASP A 448 -32.50 -16.31 1.90
C ASP A 448 -33.87 -15.69 2.29
N GLU A 449 -34.78 -15.48 1.32
CA GLU A 449 -36.18 -15.11 1.56
C GLU A 449 -37.03 -16.38 1.78
N THR A 450 -37.55 -16.57 2.99
CA THR A 450 -38.42 -17.71 3.34
C THR A 450 -39.62 -17.79 2.38
N PRO A 451 -39.91 -18.96 1.78
CA PRO A 451 -41.05 -19.11 0.88
C PRO A 451 -42.34 -19.26 1.68
N GLU A 452 -42.87 -18.15 2.21
CA GLU A 452 -44.17 -18.18 2.90
C GLU A 452 -45.38 -17.81 2.03
N ASP A 453 -45.21 -17.33 0.79
CA ASP A 453 -46.33 -16.63 0.13
C ASP A 453 -46.66 -16.96 -1.33
N LYS A 454 -46.32 -18.17 -1.83
CA LYS A 454 -46.87 -18.67 -3.11
C LYS A 454 -47.13 -20.18 -3.09
N ALA A 455 -48.13 -20.61 -2.34
CA ALA A 455 -48.71 -21.93 -2.48
C ALA A 455 -49.81 -21.90 -3.56
N GLU A 456 -49.45 -22.12 -4.81
CA GLU A 456 -50.39 -22.67 -5.79
C GLU A 456 -50.36 -24.21 -5.62
N THR A 457 -51.52 -24.78 -5.30
CA THR A 457 -51.72 -26.22 -5.08
C THR A 457 -51.34 -27.02 -6.33
N PRO A 458 -50.33 -27.92 -6.31
CA PRO A 458 -49.98 -28.74 -7.47
C PRO A 458 -50.91 -29.96 -7.60
N GLU A 459 -51.24 -30.34 -8.83
CA GLU A 459 -52.09 -31.51 -9.16
C GLU A 459 -51.37 -32.86 -9.00
N ASP A 460 -50.05 -32.90 -8.75
CA ASP A 460 -49.30 -34.13 -8.44
C ASP A 460 -48.17 -33.88 -7.40
N PRO A 461 -48.24 -34.43 -6.18
CA PRO A 461 -47.25 -34.21 -5.12
C PRO A 461 -45.85 -34.76 -5.42
N ASP A 462 -45.75 -35.83 -6.23
CA ASP A 462 -44.49 -36.56 -6.45
C ASP A 462 -43.61 -35.91 -7.54
N GLU A 463 -44.21 -35.13 -8.44
CA GLU A 463 -43.50 -34.37 -9.48
C GLU A 463 -43.01 -33.02 -8.93
N PHE A 464 -43.82 -32.34 -8.10
CA PHE A 464 -43.44 -31.08 -7.46
C PHE A 464 -42.25 -31.23 -6.50
N ALA A 465 -42.21 -32.31 -5.72
CA ALA A 465 -41.12 -32.59 -4.78
C ALA A 465 -39.76 -32.79 -5.49
N LYS A 466 -39.75 -33.46 -6.66
CA LYS A 466 -38.52 -33.68 -7.43
C LYS A 466 -38.00 -32.41 -8.12
N VAL A 467 -38.90 -31.54 -8.57
CA VAL A 467 -38.54 -30.28 -9.22
C VAL A 467 -38.02 -29.26 -8.21
N THR A 468 -38.63 -29.18 -7.03
CA THR A 468 -38.14 -28.32 -5.94
C THR A 468 -36.80 -28.80 -5.38
N ASP A 469 -36.57 -30.10 -5.25
CA ASP A 469 -35.27 -30.64 -4.81
C ASP A 469 -34.14 -30.38 -5.83
N ALA A 470 -34.44 -30.44 -7.13
CA ALA A 470 -33.46 -30.18 -8.19
C ALA A 470 -33.09 -28.68 -8.27
N ASP A 471 -34.08 -27.79 -8.21
CA ASP A 471 -33.88 -26.33 -8.24
C ASP A 471 -33.14 -25.83 -6.98
N ASN A 472 -33.48 -26.39 -5.80
CA ASN A 472 -32.77 -26.08 -4.55
C ASN A 472 -31.31 -26.56 -4.57
N LYS A 473 -31.04 -27.69 -5.22
CA LYS A 473 -29.68 -28.22 -5.39
C LYS A 473 -28.85 -27.34 -6.33
N GLU A 474 -29.43 -26.91 -7.45
CA GLU A 474 -28.77 -25.98 -8.39
C GLU A 474 -28.44 -24.64 -7.72
N LYS A 475 -29.38 -24.07 -6.96
CA LYS A 475 -29.15 -22.85 -6.16
C LYS A 475 -28.04 -23.02 -5.12
N ALA A 476 -28.00 -24.17 -4.42
CA ALA A 476 -26.96 -24.47 -3.45
C ALA A 476 -25.57 -24.63 -4.10
N ASP A 477 -25.50 -25.24 -5.29
CA ASP A 477 -24.28 -25.39 -6.07
C ASP A 477 -23.77 -24.02 -6.55
N ILE A 478 -24.67 -23.14 -7.03
CA ILE A 478 -24.34 -21.76 -7.43
C ILE A 478 -23.82 -20.95 -6.24
N LYS A 479 -24.48 -21.02 -5.08
CA LYS A 479 -24.02 -20.35 -3.84
C LYS A 479 -22.63 -20.82 -3.43
N THR A 480 -22.40 -22.14 -3.44
CA THR A 480 -21.10 -22.73 -3.11
C THR A 480 -20.00 -22.28 -4.07
N ARG A 481 -20.32 -22.19 -5.37
CA ARG A 481 -19.40 -21.70 -6.40
C ARG A 481 -19.07 -20.21 -6.21
N LEU A 482 -20.08 -19.38 -5.97
CA LEU A 482 -19.90 -17.94 -5.73
C LEU A 482 -19.04 -17.70 -4.48
N ASP A 483 -19.30 -18.42 -3.39
CA ASP A 483 -18.51 -18.33 -2.17
C ASP A 483 -17.05 -18.78 -2.39
N ALA A 484 -16.83 -19.81 -3.19
CA ALA A 484 -15.49 -20.28 -3.53
C ALA A 484 -14.71 -19.22 -4.32
N ILE A 485 -15.31 -18.65 -5.38
CA ILE A 485 -14.70 -17.59 -6.19
C ILE A 485 -14.43 -16.35 -5.33
N ASN A 486 -15.39 -15.95 -4.50
CA ASN A 486 -15.27 -14.79 -3.61
C ASN A 486 -14.12 -14.97 -2.60
N LYS A 487 -14.02 -16.16 -2.02
CA LYS A 487 -12.94 -16.52 -1.09
C LYS A 487 -11.59 -16.54 -1.79
N GLU A 488 -11.52 -17.11 -2.99
CA GLU A 488 -10.29 -17.14 -3.78
C GLU A 488 -9.81 -15.73 -4.12
N ALA A 489 -10.70 -14.90 -4.65
CA ALA A 489 -10.44 -13.49 -4.96
C ALA A 489 -9.91 -12.72 -3.73
N TRP A 490 -10.59 -12.88 -2.59
CA TRP A 490 -10.22 -12.18 -1.35
C TRP A 490 -8.82 -12.55 -0.85
N PHE A 491 -8.50 -13.84 -0.76
CA PHE A 491 -7.22 -14.28 -0.21
C PHE A 491 -6.06 -14.21 -1.21
N GLN A 492 -6.33 -14.34 -2.51
CA GLN A 492 -5.28 -14.28 -3.52
C GLN A 492 -4.75 -12.85 -3.71
N ASP A 493 -5.67 -11.89 -3.86
CA ASP A 493 -5.34 -10.53 -4.30
C ASP A 493 -5.24 -9.52 -3.14
N ASP A 494 -6.14 -9.55 -2.14
CA ASP A 494 -6.32 -8.43 -1.20
C ASP A 494 -5.95 -8.74 0.27
N ALA A 495 -6.62 -9.71 0.89
CA ALA A 495 -6.54 -9.99 2.34
C ALA A 495 -5.11 -10.19 2.84
N LEU A 496 -4.33 -10.89 2.04
CA LEU A 496 -2.98 -11.29 2.40
C LEU A 496 -1.92 -10.26 2.01
N GLN A 497 -2.22 -9.21 1.25
CA GLN A 497 -1.22 -8.15 1.01
C GLN A 497 -0.81 -7.43 2.31
N ALA A 498 -1.77 -7.18 3.22
CA ALA A 498 -1.51 -6.49 4.48
C ALA A 498 -0.70 -7.36 5.46
N SER A 499 -1.01 -8.66 5.56
CA SER A 499 -0.24 -9.60 6.39
C SER A 499 1.11 -9.98 5.76
N ARG A 500 1.21 -10.05 4.43
CA ARG A 500 2.48 -10.24 3.68
C ARG A 500 3.45 -9.07 3.93
N ALA A 501 2.95 -7.83 3.92
CA ALA A 501 3.77 -6.64 4.15
C ALA A 501 4.19 -6.48 5.63
N THR A 502 3.28 -6.76 6.57
CA THR A 502 3.48 -6.46 8.00
C THR A 502 4.13 -7.62 8.77
N LEU A 503 3.78 -8.87 8.44
CA LEU A 503 4.20 -10.07 9.18
C LEU A 503 5.00 -11.07 8.32
N GLY A 504 5.16 -10.83 7.02
CA GLY A 504 5.88 -11.74 6.12
C GLY A 504 5.18 -13.09 5.92
N ILE A 505 3.89 -13.19 6.22
CA ILE A 505 3.10 -14.42 6.08
C ILE A 505 2.67 -14.57 4.62
N SER A 506 3.32 -15.49 3.91
CA SER A 506 2.99 -15.84 2.52
C SER A 506 2.00 -17.00 2.50
N SER A 507 0.74 -16.78 2.08
CA SER A 507 -0.03 -17.91 1.55
C SER A 507 0.42 -18.14 0.12
N GLY A 508 0.87 -19.36 -0.16
CA GLY A 508 0.91 -19.87 -1.53
C GLY A 508 -0.45 -19.65 -2.17
N GLY A 509 -0.46 -19.23 -3.44
CA GLY A 509 -1.65 -18.88 -4.22
C GLY A 509 -2.59 -20.05 -4.54
N LYS A 510 -2.60 -21.09 -3.71
CA LYS A 510 -3.61 -22.15 -3.68
C LYS A 510 -3.87 -22.45 -2.21
N THR A 511 -5.02 -21.96 -1.74
CA THR A 511 -5.66 -22.35 -0.46
C THR A 511 -4.73 -22.46 0.75
N GLY A 512 -4.28 -21.34 1.33
CA GLY A 512 -3.90 -21.30 2.76
C GLY A 512 -2.79 -22.24 3.25
N ARG A 513 -2.07 -22.95 2.36
CA ARG A 513 -1.06 -23.98 2.73
C ARG A 513 0.15 -23.43 3.49
N GLY A 514 0.33 -22.10 3.52
CA GLY A 514 1.38 -21.45 4.30
C GLY A 514 1.07 -21.23 5.78
N LEU A 515 -0.17 -21.46 6.23
CA LEU A 515 -0.59 -21.22 7.62
C LEU A 515 -0.64 -22.47 8.51
N GLY A 516 -0.31 -23.66 7.99
CA GLY A 516 -0.51 -24.89 8.78
C GLY A 516 -1.98 -25.08 9.21
N LEU A 517 -2.93 -24.44 8.52
CA LEU A 517 -4.34 -24.79 8.58
C LEU A 517 -4.46 -26.15 7.89
N GLY A 518 -4.21 -27.21 8.66
CA GLY A 518 -4.46 -28.58 8.26
C GLY A 518 -5.89 -28.67 7.76
N TYR A 519 -6.04 -28.70 6.45
CA TYR A 519 -7.11 -29.46 5.84
C TYR A 519 -6.56 -30.88 5.64
N PRO A 520 -7.34 -31.90 6.03
CA PRO A 520 -6.94 -33.31 5.90
C PRO A 520 -6.51 -33.68 4.48
#